data_AF-A0A2V9X944-F1
#
_entry.id   AF-A0A2V9X944-F1
#
_cell.length_a   1.000
_cell.length_b   1.000
_cell.length_c   1.000
_cell.angle_alpha   90.00
_cell.angle_beta   90.00
_cell.angle_gamma   90.00
#
_symmetry.space_group_name_H-M   'P 1'
#
loop_
_entity.id
_entity.type
_entity.pdbx_description
1 polymer ?
#
loop_
_entity_poly.entity_id
_entity_poly.type
_entity_poly.pdbx_seq_one_letter_code
_entity_poly.pdbx_strand_id
1 'polypeptide(L)'
;MSGILAVLATALLLPTGAAAASTFKVLHELTGKDGANPDAGLIFDAAGNLYGTTSAGGAFGKGTVFKLTPNSNGSWTESVLHSFCVLTNCADGFNPLARPHL
;
A
#
# COMPACT_ATOMS: atom_id res chain seq x y z
N MET A 1 -21.99 41.45 -56.68
CA MET A 1 -22.05 40.49 -55.55
C MET A 1 -20.63 40.24 -55.10
N SER A 2 -20.12 41.06 -54.17
CA SER A 2 -18.74 40.97 -53.68
C SER A 2 -18.74 40.02 -52.48
N GLY A 3 -18.12 38.85 -52.63
CA GLY A 3 -18.10 37.80 -51.61
C GLY A 3 -17.04 38.08 -50.55
N ILE A 4 -17.47 38.14 -49.29
CA ILE A 4 -16.57 38.18 -48.13
C ILE A 4 -15.88 36.80 -48.00
N LEU A 5 -14.56 36.79 -48.00
CA LEU A 5 -13.74 35.62 -47.71
C LEU A 5 -13.73 35.40 -46.19
N ALA A 6 -14.58 34.50 -45.70
CA ALA A 6 -14.54 34.07 -44.30
C ALA A 6 -13.37 33.10 -44.12
N VAL A 7 -12.27 33.58 -43.56
CA VAL A 7 -11.18 32.70 -43.09
C VAL A 7 -11.70 31.98 -41.85
N LEU A 8 -12.11 30.73 -42.00
CA LEU A 8 -12.39 29.82 -40.90
C LEU A 8 -11.07 29.43 -40.25
N ALA A 9 -10.71 30.13 -39.17
CA ALA A 9 -9.67 29.69 -38.26
C ALA A 9 -10.18 28.44 -37.52
N THR A 10 -9.76 27.25 -37.94
CA THR A 10 -9.91 26.04 -37.13
C THR A 10 -8.96 26.15 -35.95
N ALA A 11 -9.49 26.53 -34.78
CA ALA A 11 -8.78 26.37 -33.53
C ALA A 11 -8.62 24.87 -33.24
N LEU A 12 -7.39 24.36 -33.35
CA LEU A 12 -7.04 23.04 -32.86
C LEU A 12 -7.09 23.09 -31.33
N LEU A 13 -8.19 22.60 -30.75
CA LEU A 13 -8.33 22.44 -29.31
C LEU A 13 -7.36 21.32 -28.87
N LEU A 14 -6.18 21.70 -28.39
CA LEU A 14 -5.29 20.78 -27.70
C LEU A 14 -6.04 20.29 -26.45
N PRO A 15 -6.23 18.98 -26.24
CA PRO A 15 -6.78 18.52 -24.98
C PRO A 15 -5.80 18.95 -23.89
N THR A 16 -6.24 19.85 -23.01
CA THR A 16 -5.54 20.15 -21.79
C THR A 16 -5.44 18.84 -21.02
N GLY A 17 -4.25 18.26 -20.97
CA GLY A 17 -4.00 17.05 -20.18
C GLY A 17 -4.36 17.36 -18.74
N ALA A 18 -5.51 16.86 -18.28
CA ALA A 18 -5.83 16.85 -16.86
C ALA A 18 -4.71 16.06 -16.19
N ALA A 19 -3.89 16.74 -15.38
CA ALA A 19 -2.95 16.07 -14.51
C ALA A 19 -3.77 15.09 -13.66
N ALA A 20 -3.57 13.78 -13.87
CA ALA A 20 -4.22 12.78 -13.06
C ALA A 20 -3.72 12.97 -11.62
N ALA A 21 -4.59 13.45 -10.74
CA ALA A 21 -4.28 13.54 -9.32
C ALA A 21 -4.13 12.11 -8.78
N SER A 22 -3.01 11.84 -8.10
CA SER A 22 -2.87 10.58 -7.36
C SER A 22 -3.82 10.62 -6.17
N THR A 23 -4.79 9.71 -6.15
CA THR A 23 -5.65 9.51 -5.00
C THR A 23 -4.97 8.51 -4.06
N PHE A 24 -4.90 8.85 -2.78
CA PHE A 24 -4.46 7.91 -1.77
C PHE A 24 -5.63 7.00 -1.37
N LYS A 25 -5.37 5.70 -1.21
CA LYS A 25 -6.33 4.73 -0.69
C LYS A 25 -5.72 4.00 0.50
N VAL A 26 -6.38 4.11 1.64
CA VAL A 26 -6.09 3.27 2.81
C VAL A 26 -6.46 1.82 2.47
N LEU A 27 -5.50 0.90 2.62
CA LEU A 27 -5.75 -0.52 2.41
C LEU A 27 -6.11 -1.24 3.71
N HIS A 28 -5.47 -0.85 4.82
CA HIS A 28 -5.67 -1.41 6.15
C HIS A 28 -5.21 -0.42 7.22
N GLU A 29 -5.91 -0.39 8.35
CA GLU A 29 -5.53 0.38 9.53
C GLU A 29 -5.08 -0.58 10.62
N LEU A 30 -3.81 -0.49 11.04
CA LEU A 30 -3.26 -1.32 12.10
C LEU A 30 -3.86 -0.91 13.45
N THR A 31 -4.27 -1.89 14.24
CA THR A 31 -4.99 -1.74 15.51
C THR A 31 -4.14 -2.05 16.75
N GLY A 32 -2.83 -2.29 16.58
CA GLY A 32 -1.92 -2.70 17.64
C GLY A 32 -1.92 -4.21 17.88
N LYS A 33 -3.07 -4.89 17.73
CA LYS A 33 -3.15 -6.37 17.81
C LYS A 33 -2.51 -7.06 16.61
N ASP A 34 -2.63 -6.46 15.44
CA ASP A 34 -2.07 -6.86 14.15
C ASP A 34 -0.73 -6.16 13.84
N GLY A 35 -0.35 -5.17 14.65
CA GLY A 35 0.94 -4.51 14.61
C GLY A 35 0.84 -3.01 14.89
N ALA A 36 1.97 -2.35 15.07
CA ALA A 36 2.11 -0.91 15.26
C ALA A 36 3.51 -0.46 14.81
N ASN A 37 3.63 0.80 14.38
CA ASN A 37 4.87 1.39 13.89
C ASN A 37 5.46 0.62 12.68
N PRO A 38 4.78 0.64 11.52
CA PRO A 38 5.31 0.06 10.30
C PRO A 38 6.43 0.95 9.73
N ASP A 39 7.66 0.74 10.21
CA ASP A 39 8.83 1.53 9.79
C ASP A 39 9.53 0.93 8.55
N ALA A 40 9.25 -0.33 8.22
CA ALA A 40 9.82 -1.04 7.08
C ALA A 40 9.00 -0.83 5.79
N GLY A 41 9.68 -0.82 4.64
CA GLY A 41 9.01 -0.79 3.35
C GLY A 41 8.17 -2.05 3.07
N LEU A 42 7.22 -1.93 2.15
CA LEU A 42 6.36 -3.04 1.74
C LEU A 42 6.91 -3.73 0.49
N ILE A 43 6.55 -4.99 0.29
CA ILE A 43 6.91 -5.77 -0.91
C ILE A 43 5.71 -6.53 -1.46
N PHE A 44 5.60 -6.55 -2.80
CA PHE A 44 4.59 -7.34 -3.51
C PHE A 44 5.13 -8.72 -3.88
N ASP A 45 4.30 -9.76 -3.77
CA ASP A 45 4.52 -11.04 -4.46
C ASP A 45 3.92 -11.04 -5.87
N ALA A 46 4.19 -12.12 -6.63
CA ALA A 46 3.68 -12.30 -7.99
C ALA A 46 2.15 -12.43 -8.07
N ALA A 47 1.48 -12.72 -6.95
CA ALA A 47 0.03 -12.79 -6.86
C ALA A 47 -0.59 -11.43 -6.45
N GLY A 48 0.21 -10.39 -6.25
CA GLY A 48 -0.23 -9.06 -5.86
C GLY A 48 -0.52 -8.90 -4.36
N ASN A 49 -0.11 -9.85 -3.53
CA ASN A 49 -0.19 -9.68 -2.08
C ASN A 49 0.91 -8.75 -1.59
N LEU A 50 0.59 -7.92 -0.60
CA LEU A 50 1.50 -6.96 -0.01
C LEU A 50 1.96 -7.44 1.37
N TYR A 51 3.26 -7.46 1.61
CA TYR A 51 3.84 -7.91 2.88
C TYR A 51 4.58 -6.76 3.55
N GLY A 52 4.51 -6.75 4.88
CA GLY A 52 5.19 -5.77 5.69
C GLY A 52 5.51 -6.30 7.08
N THR A 53 6.29 -5.52 7.81
CA THR A 53 6.60 -5.77 9.21
C THR A 53 6.25 -4.55 10.05
N THR A 54 6.01 -4.78 11.32
CA THR A 54 5.76 -3.74 12.32
C THR A 54 6.76 -3.88 13.45
N SER A 55 7.34 -2.78 13.93
CA SER A 55 8.34 -2.83 14.99
C SER A 55 7.72 -3.01 16.39
N ALA A 56 6.42 -2.77 16.53
CA ALA A 56 5.66 -2.89 17.77
C ALA A 56 4.27 -3.53 17.54
N GLY A 57 3.52 -3.76 18.62
CA GLY A 57 2.23 -4.43 18.55
C GLY A 57 2.34 -5.95 18.38
N GLY A 58 1.28 -6.60 17.92
CA GLY A 58 1.18 -8.05 17.87
C GLY A 58 0.83 -8.67 19.23
N ALA A 59 0.73 -10.00 19.28
CA ALA A 59 0.33 -10.73 20.49
C ALA A 59 1.21 -10.46 21.72
N PHE A 60 2.49 -10.12 21.50
CA PHE A 60 3.48 -9.90 22.56
C PHE A 60 4.01 -8.46 22.60
N GLY A 61 3.49 -7.56 21.76
CA GLY A 61 3.96 -6.17 21.69
C GLY A 61 5.37 -6.00 21.09
N LYS A 62 5.88 -7.00 20.35
CA LYS A 62 7.24 -7.03 19.79
C LYS A 62 7.28 -7.00 18.26
N GLY A 63 6.15 -6.66 17.65
CA GLY A 63 6.04 -6.54 16.21
C GLY A 63 5.44 -7.77 15.53
N THR A 64 5.04 -7.57 14.29
CA THR A 64 4.41 -8.59 13.45
C THR A 64 5.03 -8.64 12.06
N VAL A 65 4.86 -9.78 11.39
CA VAL A 65 4.84 -9.85 9.93
C VAL A 65 3.38 -9.97 9.52
N PHE A 66 2.92 -9.12 8.60
CA PHE A 66 1.55 -9.14 8.10
C PHE A 66 1.52 -9.24 6.58
N LYS A 67 0.37 -9.69 6.07
CA LYS A 67 0.05 -9.82 4.65
C LYS A 67 -1.28 -9.14 4.37
N LEU A 68 -1.35 -8.34 3.31
CA LEU A 68 -2.59 -7.85 2.73
C LEU A 68 -2.83 -8.57 1.41
N THR A 69 -3.99 -9.21 1.29
CA THR A 69 -4.43 -9.93 0.09
C THR A 69 -5.51 -9.12 -0.63
N PRO A 70 -5.36 -8.79 -1.92
CA PRO A 70 -6.40 -8.09 -2.65
C PRO A 70 -7.57 -9.03 -2.96
N ASN A 71 -8.79 -8.55 -2.74
CA ASN A 71 -10.02 -9.24 -3.08
C ASN A 71 -10.55 -8.78 -4.45
N SER A 72 -11.38 -9.62 -5.08
CA SER A 72 -11.99 -9.32 -6.40
C SER A 72 -12.88 -8.07 -6.41
N ASN A 73 -13.41 -7.67 -5.25
CA ASN A 73 -14.22 -6.45 -5.08
C ASN A 73 -13.38 -5.19 -4.79
N GLY A 74 -12.05 -5.29 -4.85
CA GLY A 74 -11.12 -4.19 -4.59
C GLY A 74 -10.90 -3.87 -3.11
N SER A 75 -11.47 -4.64 -2.17
CA SER A 75 -11.07 -4.59 -0.76
C SER A 75 -9.78 -5.38 -0.54
N TRP A 76 -9.21 -5.24 0.65
CA TRP A 76 -8.02 -5.98 1.06
C TRP A 76 -8.33 -6.74 2.34
N THR A 77 -7.77 -7.94 2.47
CA THR A 77 -7.85 -8.76 3.68
C THR A 77 -6.48 -8.82 4.33
N GLU A 78 -6.40 -8.38 5.58
CA GLU A 78 -5.20 -8.51 6.40
C GLU A 78 -5.08 -9.91 7.01
N SER A 79 -3.84 -10.36 7.18
CA SER A 79 -3.51 -11.55 7.94
C SER A 79 -2.16 -11.38 8.62
N VAL A 80 -2.15 -11.51 9.95
CA VAL A 80 -0.91 -11.62 10.73
C VAL A 80 -0.29 -12.98 10.46
N LEU A 81 0.86 -12.98 9.80
CA LEU A 81 1.63 -14.19 9.51
C LEU A 81 2.48 -14.61 10.70
N HIS A 82 2.95 -13.64 11.48
CA HIS A 82 3.79 -13.90 12.64
C HIS A 82 3.69 -12.77 13.66
N SER A 83 3.78 -13.11 14.95
CA SER A 83 3.95 -12.17 16.06
C SER A 83 5.21 -12.55 16.81
N PHE A 84 6.19 -11.65 16.81
CA PHE A 84 7.48 -11.86 17.45
C PHE A 84 7.36 -11.85 18.98
N CYS A 85 8.28 -12.51 19.68
CA CYS A 85 8.18 -12.76 21.10
C CYS A 85 9.55 -12.63 21.81
N VAL A 86 9.55 -12.11 23.04
CA VAL A 86 10.76 -12.02 23.90
C VAL A 86 10.67 -12.84 25.19
N LEU A 87 9.71 -13.75 25.30
CA LEU A 87 9.66 -14.64 26.47
C LEU A 87 10.86 -15.59 26.44
N THR A 88 11.21 -16.12 27.60
CA THR A 88 12.42 -16.96 27.86
C THR A 88 12.49 -18.22 26.98
N ASN A 89 11.48 -18.49 26.15
CA ASN A 89 11.36 -19.63 25.23
C ASN A 89 11.09 -19.24 23.76
N CYS A 90 11.16 -17.96 23.39
CA CYS A 90 10.98 -17.51 22.00
C CYS A 90 12.34 -17.24 21.35
N ALA A 91 12.66 -18.02 20.31
CA ALA A 91 13.93 -17.94 19.59
C ALA A 91 13.88 -17.01 18.36
N ASP A 92 12.71 -16.47 18.03
CA ASP A 92 12.44 -15.71 16.79
C ASP A 92 12.82 -14.22 16.87
N GLY A 93 13.12 -13.70 18.06
CA GLY A 93 13.66 -12.35 18.26
C GLY A 93 12.57 -11.27 18.44
N PHE A 94 12.92 -10.00 18.21
CA PHE A 94 12.02 -8.86 18.44
C PHE A 94 12.29 -7.70 17.49
N ASN A 95 11.27 -6.85 17.29
CA ASN A 95 11.33 -5.62 16.49
C ASN A 95 11.80 -5.87 15.04
N PRO A 96 10.99 -6.51 14.20
CA PRO A 96 11.36 -6.76 12.81
C PRO A 96 11.42 -5.44 12.00
N LEU A 97 12.65 -5.00 11.66
CA LEU A 97 12.90 -3.79 10.88
C LEU A 97 13.19 -4.05 9.40
N ALA A 98 13.39 -5.31 9.03
CA ALA A 98 13.78 -5.68 7.68
C ALA A 98 12.57 -5.72 6.73
N ARG A 99 12.80 -5.27 5.50
CA ARG A 99 11.85 -5.52 4.40
C ARG A 99 11.77 -7.04 4.16
N PRO A 100 10.58 -7.63 4.03
CA PRO A 100 10.47 -9.04 3.66
C PRO A 100 11.13 -9.30 2.29
N HIS A 101 11.75 -10.47 2.13
CA HIS A 101 12.26 -10.97 0.85
C HIS A 101 11.38 -12.14 0.41
N LEU A 102 10.92 -12.10 -0.83
CA LEU A 102 10.05 -13.09 -1.46
C LEU A 102 10.79 -13.78 -2.60
#